data_AF-A0A9D1E605-F1
#
_entry.id   AF-A0A9D1E605-F1
#
_cell.length_a   1.000
_cell.length_b   1.000
_cell.length_c   1.000
_cell.angle_alpha   90.00
_cell.angle_beta   90.00
_cell.angle_gamma   90.00
#
_symmetry.space_group_name_H-M   'P 1'
#
loop_
_entity.id
_entity.type
_entity.pdbx_description
1 polymer ?
#
loop_
_entity_poly.entity_id
_entity_poly.type
_entity_poly.pdbx_seq_one_letter_code
_entity_poly.pdbx_strand_id
1 'polypeptide(L)'
;MKNEYKFGQFIKISRAVLLTVCWIDVIAVWVLTFVYRSDQSKTVMIVSVCVGLLVFAITSLCVLEAIRSRFVDKNYGKVSKTDRQMAKALLFELSDIMICGYDFVKLDENDVRIIKDSLRIIARGHKVCKESVGKYLELTELINNSDKRDLPVNEKFNAYVINYVELVKNNLSDV
;
A
#
# COMPACT_ATOMS: atom_id res chain seq x y z
N MET A 1 12.41 -6.17 -18.46
CA MET A 1 13.60 -7.04 -18.33
C MET A 1 14.52 -6.76 -17.13
N LYS A 2 15.25 -5.63 -17.02
CA LYS A 2 16.23 -5.42 -15.91
C LYS A 2 15.58 -5.32 -14.51
N ASN A 3 14.33 -4.86 -14.44
CA ASN A 3 13.56 -4.73 -13.19
C ASN A 3 12.81 -6.00 -12.78
N GLU A 4 12.36 -6.82 -13.73
CA GLU A 4 11.76 -8.14 -13.43
C GLU A 4 12.77 -9.07 -12.76
N TYR A 5 14.04 -8.99 -13.17
CA TYR A 5 15.13 -9.76 -12.55
C TYR A 5 15.38 -9.34 -11.09
N LYS A 6 15.33 -8.03 -10.80
CA LYS A 6 15.49 -7.48 -9.44
C LYS A 6 14.30 -7.84 -8.55
N PHE A 7 13.08 -7.82 -9.09
CA PHE A 7 11.87 -8.22 -8.36
C PHE A 7 11.87 -9.73 -8.07
N GLY A 8 12.33 -10.54 -9.03
CA GLY A 8 12.53 -11.99 -8.83
C GLY A 8 13.55 -12.31 -7.73
N GLN A 9 14.66 -11.56 -7.66
CA GLN A 9 15.60 -11.67 -6.55
C GLN A 9 15.00 -11.24 -5.20
N PHE A 10 14.20 -10.16 -5.18
CA PHE A 10 13.49 -9.74 -3.97
C PHE A 10 12.56 -10.85 -3.46
N ILE A 11 11.75 -11.46 -4.34
CA ILE A 11 10.87 -12.58 -3.96
C ILE A 11 11.66 -13.75 -3.37
N LYS A 12 12.82 -14.09 -3.95
CA LYS A 12 13.68 -15.16 -3.43
C LYS A 12 14.23 -14.83 -2.04
N ILE A 13 14.72 -13.61 -1.84
CA ILE A 13 15.26 -13.17 -0.53
C ILE A 13 14.15 -13.08 0.50
N SER A 14 12.99 -12.51 0.16
CA SER A 14 11.83 -12.44 1.05
C SER A 14 11.34 -13.83 1.45
N ARG A 15 11.29 -14.79 0.51
CA ARG A 15 10.94 -16.19 0.82
C ARG A 15 11.98 -16.85 1.72
N ALA A 16 13.27 -16.62 1.47
CA ALA A 16 14.35 -17.15 2.31
C ALA A 16 14.27 -16.60 3.74
N VAL A 17 14.07 -15.28 3.90
CA VAL A 17 13.90 -14.65 5.22
C VAL A 17 12.64 -15.18 5.92
N LEU A 18 11.53 -15.31 5.20
CA LEU A 18 10.30 -15.87 5.76
C LEU A 18 10.52 -17.29 6.28
N LEU A 19 11.18 -18.13 5.49
CA LEU A 19 11.52 -19.50 5.86
C LEU A 19 12.42 -19.54 7.09
N THR A 20 13.46 -18.71 7.16
CA THR A 20 14.37 -18.68 8.31
C THR A 20 13.66 -18.24 9.59
N VAL A 21 12.79 -17.23 9.52
CA VAL A 21 11.97 -16.78 10.66
C VAL A 21 11.03 -17.91 11.09
N CYS A 22 10.28 -18.52 10.16
CA CYS A 22 9.44 -19.69 10.44
C CYS A 22 10.18 -20.82 11.18
N TRP A 23 11.43 -21.12 10.78
CA TRP A 23 12.23 -22.18 11.43
C TRP A 23 12.66 -21.84 12.85
N ILE A 24 13.08 -20.59 13.11
CA ILE A 24 13.46 -20.13 14.46
C ILE A 24 12.25 -20.24 15.41
N ASP A 25 11.06 -19.92 14.91
CA ASP A 25 9.83 -19.93 15.70
C ASP A 25 9.27 -21.34 15.94
N VAL A 26 9.37 -22.25 14.97
CA VAL A 26 9.08 -23.68 15.19
C VAL A 26 9.98 -24.23 16.30
N ILE A 27 11.26 -23.86 16.31
CA ILE A 27 12.20 -24.25 17.36
C ILE A 27 11.79 -23.63 18.70
N ALA A 28 11.40 -22.35 18.73
CA ALA A 28 10.97 -21.68 19.97
C ALA A 28 9.68 -22.29 20.57
N VAL A 29 8.67 -22.58 19.75
CA VAL A 29 7.44 -23.25 20.18
C VAL A 29 7.73 -24.68 20.64
N TRP A 30 8.64 -25.39 19.95
CA TRP A 30 9.05 -26.74 20.35
C TRP A 30 9.77 -26.73 21.70
N VAL A 31 10.69 -25.80 21.93
CA VAL A 31 11.37 -25.60 23.21
C VAL A 31 10.37 -25.25 24.31
N LEU A 32 9.45 -24.31 24.07
CA LEU A 32 8.40 -23.95 25.04
C LEU A 32 7.50 -25.14 25.38
N THR A 33 7.08 -25.91 24.39
CA THR A 33 6.24 -27.11 24.59
C THR A 33 7.01 -28.18 25.36
N PHE A 34 8.29 -28.38 25.06
CA PHE A 34 9.15 -29.34 25.76
C PHE A 34 9.38 -28.95 27.23
N VAL A 35 9.65 -27.67 27.50
CA VAL A 35 9.83 -27.13 28.86
C VAL A 35 8.54 -27.22 29.67
N TYR A 36 7.39 -26.82 29.09
CA TYR A 36 6.08 -26.86 29.76
C TYR A 36 5.50 -28.27 29.93
N ARG A 37 5.99 -29.27 29.17
CA ARG A 37 5.59 -30.68 29.34
C ARG A 37 5.95 -31.23 30.72
N SER A 38 6.88 -30.58 31.43
CA SER A 38 7.37 -31.06 32.73
C SER A 38 6.50 -30.70 33.93
N ASP A 39 5.55 -29.73 33.84
CA ASP A 39 4.92 -29.25 35.10
C ASP A 39 3.42 -28.82 35.09
N GLN A 40 2.70 -28.55 33.99
CA GLN A 40 1.26 -28.16 34.12
C GLN A 40 0.28 -28.44 32.95
N SER A 41 -1.01 -28.45 33.34
CA SER A 41 -2.29 -28.47 32.59
C SER A 41 -2.25 -28.22 31.08
N LYS A 42 -2.86 -29.15 30.32
CA LYS A 42 -3.02 -29.13 28.86
C LYS A 42 -3.62 -27.82 28.31
N THR A 43 -4.45 -27.12 29.08
CA THR A 43 -5.11 -25.88 28.66
C THR A 43 -4.13 -24.70 28.58
N VAL A 44 -3.19 -24.60 29.52
CA VAL A 44 -2.17 -23.54 29.53
C VAL A 44 -1.21 -23.68 28.35
N MET A 45 -0.87 -24.93 28.01
CA MET A 45 -0.06 -25.26 26.84
C MET A 45 -0.73 -24.86 25.52
N ILE A 46 -2.04 -25.09 25.36
CA ILE A 46 -2.76 -24.72 24.13
C ILE A 46 -2.82 -23.20 23.98
N VAL A 47 -3.15 -22.48 25.05
CA VAL A 47 -3.24 -21.01 25.03
C VAL A 47 -1.89 -20.38 24.74
N SER A 48 -0.79 -20.87 25.32
CA SER A 48 0.55 -20.33 25.06
C SER A 48 1.00 -20.54 23.61
N VAL A 49 0.69 -21.70 23.02
CA VAL A 49 0.96 -21.99 21.61
C VAL A 49 0.16 -21.03 20.70
N CYS A 50 -1.13 -20.82 20.98
CA CYS A 50 -1.96 -19.89 20.19
C CYS A 50 -1.46 -18.45 20.26
N VAL A 51 -1.09 -17.96 21.46
CA VAL A 51 -0.53 -16.61 21.63
C VAL A 51 0.82 -16.49 20.91
N GLY A 52 1.68 -17.52 21.02
CA GLY A 52 2.95 -17.58 20.29
C GLY A 52 2.78 -17.48 18.78
N LEU A 53 1.82 -18.22 18.21
CA LEU A 53 1.49 -18.16 16.78
C LEU A 53 0.95 -16.79 16.34
N LEU A 54 0.21 -16.11 17.20
CA LEU A 54 -0.35 -14.79 16.89
C LEU A 54 0.72 -13.70 16.91
N VAL A 55 1.60 -13.70 17.92
CA VAL A 55 2.78 -12.82 17.98
C VAL A 55 3.72 -13.09 16.80
N PHE A 56 3.87 -14.35 16.40
CA PHE A 56 4.63 -14.78 15.23
C PHE A 56 4.08 -14.19 13.92
N ALA A 57 2.77 -14.28 13.70
CA ALA A 57 2.15 -13.73 12.49
C ALA A 57 2.38 -12.21 12.39
N ILE A 58 2.24 -11.50 13.52
CA ILE A 58 2.45 -10.04 13.57
C ILE A 58 3.91 -9.68 13.30
N THR A 59 4.86 -10.32 13.97
CA THR A 59 6.30 -10.03 13.81
C THR A 59 6.77 -10.31 12.39
N SER A 60 6.34 -11.43 11.80
CA SER A 60 6.66 -11.79 10.41
C SER A 60 6.12 -10.77 9.41
N LEU A 61 4.90 -10.27 9.61
CA LEU A 61 4.32 -9.21 8.79
C LEU A 61 5.13 -7.91 8.89
N CYS A 62 5.53 -7.49 10.10
CA CYS A 62 6.34 -6.30 10.29
C CYS A 62 7.71 -6.39 9.62
N VAL A 63 8.39 -7.54 9.72
CA VAL A 63 9.70 -7.77 9.06
C VAL A 63 9.57 -7.73 7.55
N LEU A 64 8.54 -8.36 6.99
CA LEU A 64 8.25 -8.29 5.56
C LEU A 64 7.99 -6.86 5.10
N GLU A 65 7.22 -6.09 5.86
CA GLU A 65 6.95 -4.70 5.56
C GLU A 65 8.23 -3.85 5.57
N ALA A 66 9.11 -4.06 6.54
CA ALA A 66 10.40 -3.37 6.64
C ALA A 66 11.33 -3.69 5.45
N ILE A 67 11.41 -4.97 5.06
CA ILE A 67 12.24 -5.41 3.93
C ILE A 67 11.69 -4.85 2.61
N ARG A 68 10.36 -4.93 2.42
CA ARG A 68 9.67 -4.32 1.28
C ARG A 68 9.94 -2.82 1.22
N SER A 69 9.78 -2.11 2.34
CA SER A 69 10.02 -0.68 2.44
C SER A 69 11.44 -0.31 1.99
N ARG A 70 12.47 -1.00 2.53
CA ARG A 70 13.87 -0.78 2.13
C ARG A 70 14.12 -1.04 0.65
N PHE A 71 13.54 -2.11 0.10
CA PHE A 71 13.70 -2.44 -1.32
C PHE A 71 13.05 -1.38 -2.21
N VAL A 72 11.85 -0.92 -1.85
CA VAL A 72 11.16 0.09 -2.64
C VAL A 72 11.87 1.44 -2.54
N ASP A 73 12.28 1.86 -1.35
CA ASP A 73 13.06 3.08 -1.14
C ASP A 73 14.32 3.11 -2.01
N LYS A 74 15.00 1.96 -2.14
CA LYS A 74 16.24 1.83 -2.92
C LYS A 74 16.02 1.85 -4.44
N ASN A 75 14.90 1.32 -4.93
CA ASN A 75 14.69 1.15 -6.37
C ASN A 75 13.74 2.19 -7.00
N TYR A 76 12.82 2.75 -6.22
CA TYR A 76 11.77 3.66 -6.71
C TYR A 76 11.80 5.03 -6.02
N GLY A 77 12.65 5.22 -5.01
CA GLY A 77 12.75 6.45 -4.24
C GLY A 77 11.70 6.55 -3.11
N LYS A 78 11.91 7.53 -2.21
CA LYS A 78 11.04 7.79 -1.06
C LYS A 78 10.02 8.88 -1.37
N VAL A 79 8.78 8.61 -1.00
CA VAL A 79 7.71 9.62 -0.89
C VAL A 79 7.85 10.35 0.45
N SER A 80 7.64 11.67 0.46
CA SER A 80 7.69 12.50 1.66
C SER A 80 6.62 12.09 2.69
N LYS A 81 6.82 12.42 3.97
CA LYS A 81 5.81 12.12 5.02
C LYS A 81 4.51 12.90 4.79
N THR A 82 4.60 14.12 4.28
CA THR A 82 3.47 14.98 3.93
C THR A 82 2.64 14.37 2.82
N ASP A 83 3.29 13.90 1.75
CA ASP A 83 2.61 13.31 0.59
C ASP A 83 1.98 11.96 0.96
N ARG A 84 2.62 11.19 1.83
CA ARG A 84 2.02 9.96 2.40
C ARG A 84 0.74 10.25 3.18
N GLN A 85 0.70 11.35 3.95
CA GLN A 85 -0.48 11.74 4.71
C GLN A 85 -1.58 12.26 3.78
N MET A 86 -1.22 13.09 2.80
CA MET A 86 -2.13 13.58 1.77
C MET A 86 -2.76 12.42 0.97
N ALA A 87 -1.97 11.41 0.61
CA ALA A 87 -2.48 10.21 -0.06
C ALA A 87 -3.50 9.45 0.79
N LYS A 88 -3.31 9.38 2.11
CA LYS A 88 -4.27 8.75 3.04
C LYS A 88 -5.55 9.57 3.18
N ALA A 89 -5.44 10.90 3.21
CA ALA A 89 -6.60 11.78 3.23
C ALA A 89 -7.43 11.62 1.94
N LEU A 90 -6.79 11.68 0.78
CA LEU A 90 -7.45 11.47 -0.52
C LEU A 90 -8.04 10.05 -0.68
N LEU A 91 -7.47 9.04 -0.02
CA LEU A 91 -8.08 7.70 0.01
C LEU A 91 -9.38 7.65 0.80
N PHE A 92 -9.48 8.44 1.87
CA PHE A 92 -10.68 8.53 2.68
C PHE A 92 -11.77 9.28 1.91
N GLU A 93 -11.42 10.43 1.35
CA GLU A 93 -12.32 11.28 0.55
C GLU A 93 -12.81 10.62 -0.74
N LEU A 94 -12.05 9.69 -1.33
CA LEU A 94 -12.47 8.95 -2.54
C LEU A 94 -13.83 8.27 -2.35
N SER A 95 -14.10 7.75 -1.15
CA SER A 95 -15.37 7.09 -0.86
C SER A 95 -16.56 8.04 -0.84
N ASP A 96 -16.37 9.24 -0.28
CA ASP A 96 -17.40 10.28 -0.25
C ASP A 96 -17.67 10.83 -1.66
N ILE A 97 -16.62 10.98 -2.46
CA ILE A 97 -16.69 11.50 -3.83
C ILE A 97 -17.37 10.51 -4.75
N MET A 98 -17.17 9.20 -4.57
CA MET A 98 -17.87 8.16 -5.33
C MET A 98 -19.39 8.14 -5.09
N ILE A 99 -19.85 8.54 -3.90
CA ILE A 99 -21.28 8.57 -3.54
C ILE A 99 -22.00 9.72 -4.24
N CYS A 100 -21.28 10.80 -4.60
CA CYS A 100 -21.88 12.02 -5.13
C CYS A 100 -22.16 12.03 -6.65
N GLY A 101 -21.85 10.96 -7.40
CA GLY A 101 -22.25 10.80 -8.81
C GLY A 101 -21.60 11.79 -9.77
N TYR A 102 -20.69 11.32 -10.63
CA TYR A 102 -20.00 12.16 -11.61
C TYR A 102 -20.52 11.95 -13.02
N ASP A 103 -21.19 12.96 -13.58
CA ASP A 103 -21.62 12.96 -14.98
C ASP A 103 -20.54 13.51 -15.94
N PHE A 104 -19.59 14.32 -15.45
CA PHE A 104 -18.66 15.08 -16.31
C PHE A 104 -17.46 14.27 -16.79
N VAL A 105 -16.81 13.53 -15.88
CA VAL A 105 -15.78 12.55 -16.22
C VAL A 105 -16.40 11.20 -15.95
N LYS A 106 -16.83 10.49 -17.00
CA LYS A 106 -17.33 9.11 -16.88
C LYS A 106 -16.19 8.19 -16.44
N LEU A 107 -15.82 8.27 -15.17
CA LEU A 107 -14.88 7.36 -14.54
C LEU A 107 -15.60 6.03 -14.38
N ASP A 108 -15.08 5.00 -15.03
CA ASP A 108 -15.57 3.65 -14.82
C ASP A 108 -15.02 3.05 -13.51
N GLU A 109 -15.49 1.87 -13.12
CA GLU A 109 -15.00 1.19 -11.92
C GLU A 109 -13.48 0.88 -11.98
N ASN A 110 -12.93 0.67 -13.18
CA ASN A 110 -11.51 0.43 -13.35
C ASN A 110 -10.70 1.72 -13.09
N ASP A 111 -11.24 2.87 -13.48
CA ASP A 111 -10.62 4.17 -13.27
C ASP A 111 -10.47 4.48 -11.78
N VAL A 112 -11.57 4.30 -11.05
CA VAL A 112 -11.60 4.41 -9.59
C VAL A 112 -10.62 3.44 -8.95
N ARG A 113 -10.56 2.20 -9.42
CA ARG A 113 -9.61 1.21 -8.90
C ARG A 113 -8.16 1.67 -9.09
N ILE A 114 -7.82 2.21 -10.26
CA ILE A 114 -6.46 2.66 -10.54
C ILE A 114 -6.08 3.89 -9.68
N ILE A 115 -6.99 4.84 -9.51
CA ILE A 115 -6.80 6.00 -8.61
C ILE A 115 -6.61 5.52 -7.16
N LYS A 116 -7.41 4.56 -6.72
CA LYS A 116 -7.31 3.99 -5.38
C LYS A 116 -5.97 3.27 -5.17
N ASP A 117 -5.53 2.51 -6.16
CA ASP A 117 -4.28 1.75 -6.08
C ASP A 117 -3.06 2.67 -6.16
N SER A 118 -3.08 3.72 -6.98
CA SER A 118 -2.01 4.73 -7.02
C SER A 118 -1.88 5.45 -5.68
N LEU A 119 -2.98 5.89 -5.09
CA LEU A 119 -2.97 6.51 -3.77
C LEU A 119 -2.49 5.55 -2.67
N ARG A 120 -2.86 4.27 -2.72
CA ARG A 120 -2.34 3.26 -1.78
C ARG A 120 -0.84 3.06 -1.91
N ILE A 121 -0.32 3.10 -3.13
CA ILE A 121 1.12 3.02 -3.42
C ILE A 121 1.84 4.22 -2.77
N ILE A 122 1.33 5.45 -3.00
CA ILE A 122 1.89 6.68 -2.39
C ILE A 122 1.76 6.67 -0.86
N ALA A 123 0.62 6.27 -0.32
CA ALA A 123 0.38 6.19 1.14
C ALA A 123 1.31 5.19 1.84
N ARG A 124 1.66 4.10 1.16
CA ARG A 124 2.69 3.14 1.59
C ARG A 124 4.12 3.65 1.38
N GLY A 125 4.24 4.78 0.69
CA GLY A 125 5.47 5.52 0.56
C GLY A 125 6.27 5.23 -0.69
N HIS A 126 5.60 4.73 -1.72
CA HIS A 126 6.19 4.29 -2.95
C HIS A 126 5.80 5.25 -4.07
N LYS A 127 6.74 5.52 -4.97
CA LYS A 127 6.45 6.28 -6.19
C LYS A 127 5.60 5.47 -7.15
N VAL A 128 4.80 6.15 -7.98
CA VAL A 128 3.88 5.54 -8.95
C VAL A 128 4.50 5.53 -10.34
N CYS A 129 4.24 4.48 -11.12
CA CYS A 129 4.70 4.41 -12.50
C CYS A 129 3.85 5.33 -13.40
N LYS A 130 4.51 6.17 -14.21
CA LYS A 130 3.86 7.13 -15.10
C LYS A 130 2.92 6.46 -16.11
N GLU A 131 3.29 5.30 -16.65
CA GLU A 131 2.47 4.55 -17.62
C GLU A 131 1.11 4.14 -17.05
N SER A 132 1.08 3.79 -15.76
CA SER A 132 -0.14 3.33 -15.09
C SER A 132 -1.12 4.45 -14.78
N VAL A 133 -0.63 5.69 -14.66
CA VAL A 133 -1.44 6.86 -14.24
C VAL A 133 -1.53 7.96 -15.30
N GLY A 134 -0.90 7.78 -16.46
CA GLY A 134 -0.72 8.81 -17.49
C GLY A 134 -2.01 9.50 -17.91
N LYS A 135 -3.06 8.73 -18.22
CA LYS A 135 -4.37 9.28 -18.63
C LYS A 135 -5.04 10.15 -17.56
N TYR A 136 -4.69 9.97 -16.29
CA TYR A 136 -5.26 10.76 -15.20
C TYR A 136 -4.50 12.05 -14.93
N LEU A 137 -3.24 12.15 -15.40
CA LEU A 137 -2.46 13.39 -15.28
C LEU A 137 -3.04 14.52 -16.12
N GLU A 138 -3.82 14.17 -17.15
CA GLU A 138 -4.52 15.07 -18.06
C GLU A 138 -5.90 15.50 -17.52
N LEU A 139 -6.38 14.90 -16.42
CA LEU A 139 -7.69 15.26 -15.84
C LEU A 139 -7.78 16.73 -15.42
N THR A 140 -6.67 17.32 -14.96
CA THR A 140 -6.65 18.75 -14.60
C THR A 140 -6.84 19.64 -15.82
N GLU A 141 -6.32 19.25 -16.99
CA GLU A 141 -6.52 19.99 -18.25
C GLU A 141 -7.96 19.84 -18.75
N LEU A 142 -8.55 18.65 -18.60
CA LEU A 142 -9.97 18.42 -18.91
C LEU A 142 -10.90 19.28 -18.03
N ILE A 143 -10.59 19.43 -16.74
CA ILE A 143 -11.32 20.34 -15.83
C ILE A 143 -11.13 21.80 -16.27
N ASN A 144 -9.91 22.23 -16.58
CA ASN A 144 -9.65 23.61 -16.98
C ASN A 144 -10.32 24.01 -18.31
N ASN A 145 -10.55 23.04 -19.20
CA ASN A 145 -11.22 23.23 -20.49
C ASN A 145 -12.74 22.98 -20.43
N SER A 146 -13.28 22.66 -19.25
CA SER A 146 -14.71 22.41 -19.06
C SER A 146 -15.56 23.69 -19.13
N ASP A 147 -16.86 23.55 -19.39
CA ASP A 147 -17.78 24.70 -19.39
C ASP A 147 -17.80 25.34 -18.00
N LYS A 148 -17.67 26.67 -17.94
CA LYS A 148 -17.64 27.43 -16.68
C LYS A 148 -18.88 27.23 -15.81
N ARG A 149 -19.98 26.75 -16.40
CA ARG A 149 -21.24 26.43 -15.70
C ARG A 149 -21.15 25.15 -14.86
N ASP A 150 -20.26 24.21 -15.20
CA ASP A 150 -20.13 22.91 -14.53
C ASP A 150 -19.11 22.92 -13.39
N LEU A 151 -18.23 23.92 -13.37
CA LEU A 151 -17.19 24.13 -12.35
C LEU A 151 -17.73 24.32 -10.91
N PRO A 152 -18.74 25.18 -10.65
CA PRO A 152 -19.23 25.40 -9.28
C PRO A 152 -20.07 24.24 -8.74
N VAL A 153 -20.71 23.44 -9.62
CA VAL A 153 -21.52 22.28 -9.20
C VAL A 153 -20.63 21.15 -8.65
N ASN A 154 -19.38 21.08 -9.10
CA ASN A 154 -18.44 19.99 -8.80
C ASN A 154 -17.20 20.47 -8.05
N GLU A 155 -17.29 21.55 -7.28
CA GLU A 155 -16.14 22.19 -6.61
C GLU A 155 -15.31 21.20 -5.77
N LYS A 156 -15.96 20.34 -5.00
CA LYS A 156 -15.29 19.29 -4.19
C LYS A 156 -14.53 18.28 -5.05
N PHE A 157 -15.07 17.91 -6.21
CA PHE A 157 -14.37 17.04 -7.15
C PHE A 157 -13.12 17.69 -7.70
N ASN A 158 -13.28 18.93 -8.13
CA ASN A 158 -12.27 19.61 -8.90
C ASN A 158 -11.06 19.81 -7.98
N ALA A 159 -11.32 20.19 -6.73
CA ALA A 159 -10.32 20.19 -5.67
C ALA A 159 -9.66 18.82 -5.46
N TYR A 160 -10.45 17.74 -5.38
CA TYR A 160 -9.92 16.38 -5.22
C TYR A 160 -9.00 15.97 -6.38
N VAL A 161 -9.44 16.15 -7.63
CA VAL A 161 -8.69 15.77 -8.83
C VAL A 161 -7.42 16.60 -8.96
N ILE A 162 -7.48 17.91 -8.68
CA ILE A 162 -6.29 18.77 -8.66
C ILE A 162 -5.27 18.25 -7.64
N ASN A 163 -5.71 18.01 -6.39
CA ASN A 163 -4.86 17.50 -5.32
C ASN A 163 -4.28 16.12 -5.67
N TYR A 164 -5.07 15.24 -6.26
CA TYR A 164 -4.63 13.94 -6.74
C TYR A 164 -3.55 14.06 -7.82
N VAL A 165 -3.80 14.84 -8.87
CA VAL A 165 -2.86 14.98 -9.99
C VAL A 165 -1.55 15.61 -9.53
N GLU A 166 -1.61 16.64 -8.68
CA GLU A 166 -0.41 17.26 -8.11
C GLU A 166 0.41 16.26 -7.28
N LEU A 167 -0.26 15.52 -6.38
CA LEU A 167 0.37 14.49 -5.56
C LEU A 167 1.04 13.41 -6.41
N VAL A 168 0.38 12.94 -7.47
CA VAL A 168 0.93 11.94 -8.37
C VAL A 168 2.12 12.52 -9.16
N LYS A 169 2.02 13.73 -9.71
CA LYS A 169 3.12 14.39 -10.44
C LYS A 169 4.39 14.48 -9.59
N ASN A 170 4.25 14.87 -8.33
CA ASN A 170 5.37 14.97 -7.38
C ASN A 170 5.99 13.62 -7.02
N ASN A 171 5.25 12.52 -7.21
CA ASN A 171 5.64 11.18 -6.80
C ASN A 171 5.71 10.19 -7.97
N LEU A 172 5.94 10.69 -9.19
CA LEU A 172 6.23 9.84 -10.34
C LEU A 172 7.61 9.19 -10.21
N SER A 173 7.66 7.91 -10.54
CA SER A 173 8.90 7.18 -10.74
C SER A 173 9.46 7.50 -12.12
N ASP A 174 10.74 7.85 -12.22
CA ASP A 174 11.48 8.04 -13.48
C ASP A 174 11.86 6.71 -14.16
N VAL A 175 11.27 5.61 -13.68
CA VAL A 175 11.63 4.21 -13.99
C VAL A 175 10.50 3.54 -14.75
#